data_AF-A0A921L8P2-F1
#
_entry.id   AF-A0A921L8P2-F1
#
_cell.length_a   1.000
_cell.length_b   1.000
_cell.length_c   1.000
_cell.angle_alpha   90.00
_cell.angle_beta   90.00
_cell.angle_gamma   90.00
#
_symmetry.space_group_name_H-M   'P 1'
#
loop_
_entity.id
_entity.type
_entity.pdbx_description
1 polymer ?
#
loop_
_entity_poly.entity_id
_entity_poly.type
_entity_poly.pdbx_seq_one_letter_code
_entity_poly.pdbx_strand_id
1 'polypeptide(L)' 'MKYKTLYVKNFRKFQNIKMPIGRKVTVISGINGIGKSSLLSLISSSTGTSDKRISDSKFQPEFSDYFKVDKNERECQ' A
#
# COMPACT_ATOMS: atom_id res chain seq x y z
N MET A 1 17.16 -0.96 -4.03
CA MET A 1 15.81 -0.46 -3.75
C MET A 1 15.92 0.80 -2.89
N LYS A 2 15.19 1.87 -3.22
CA LYS A 2 15.28 3.18 -2.54
C LYS A 2 14.76 3.14 -1.09
N TYR A 3 13.86 2.21 -0.79
CA TYR A 3 13.20 2.08 0.51
C TYR A 3 13.76 0.91 1.32
N LYS A 4 14.00 1.14 2.62
CA LYS A 4 14.52 0.14 3.58
C LYS A 4 13.49 -0.32 4.61
N THR A 5 12.52 0.54 4.91
CA THR A 5 11.53 0.33 5.96
C THR A 5 10.20 0.88 5.49
N LEU A 6 9.14 0.10 5.69
CA LEU A 6 7.76 0.54 5.54
C LEU A 6 7.18 0.84 6.91
N TYR A 7 6.50 1.98 7.03
CA TYR A 7 5.75 2.37 8.21
C TYR A 7 4.29 2.60 7.83
N VAL A 8 3.37 1.89 8.48
CA VAL A 8 1.93 2.00 8.26
C VAL A 8 1.27 2.51 9.54
N LYS A 9 0.61 3.65 9.44
CA LYS A 9 -0.13 4.28 10.54
C LYS A 9 -1.61 4.37 10.16
N ASN A 10 -2.47 3.93 11.07
CA ASN A 10 -3.92 4.06 11.03
C ASN A 10 -4.58 3.57 9.73
N PHE A 11 -4.17 2.41 9.20
CA PHE A 11 -4.77 1.85 7.98
C PHE A 11 -5.49 0.54 8.27
N ARG A 12 -6.83 0.57 8.29
CA ARG A 12 -7.67 -0.59 8.63
C ARG A 12 -7.23 -1.21 9.98
N LYS A 13 -6.91 -2.52 9.98
CA LYS A 13 -6.40 -3.25 11.16
C LYS A 13 -4.91 -3.02 11.42
N PHE A 14 -4.19 -2.36 10.53
CA PHE A 14 -2.76 -2.10 10.68
C PHE A 14 -2.55 -0.82 11.51
N GLN A 15 -2.18 -1.02 12.77
CA GLN A 15 -1.94 0.06 13.74
C GLN A 15 -0.44 0.12 14.06
N ASN A 16 0.20 1.23 13.70
CA ASN A 16 1.61 1.54 13.96
C ASN A 16 2.60 0.40 13.61
N ILE A 17 2.46 -0.16 12.41
CA ILE A 17 3.32 -1.26 11.96
C ILE A 17 4.58 -0.70 11.29
N LYS A 18 5.74 -1.20 11.73
CA LYS A 18 7.03 -0.96 11.11
C LYS A 18 7.61 -2.28 10.63
N MET A 19 7.88 -2.39 9.33
CA MET A 19 8.46 -3.60 8.75
C MET A 19 9.67 -3.29 7.85
N PRO A 20 10.78 -4.03 7.96
CA PRO A 20 11.90 -3.89 7.04
C PRO A 20 11.51 -4.42 5.66
N ILE A 21 12.04 -3.78 4.62
CA ILE A 21 11.90 -4.23 3.24
C ILE A 21 13.19 -4.93 2.83
N GLY A 22 13.06 -6.16 2.36
CA GLY A 22 14.17 -6.97 1.87
C GLY A 22 14.84 -6.33 0.67
N ARG A 23 16.17 -6.39 0.63
CA ARG A 23 16.99 -5.73 -0.42
C ARG A 23 16.67 -6.22 -1.84
N LYS A 24 16.28 -7.49 -1.99
CA LYS A 24 16.01 -8.16 -3.26
C LYS A 24 14.53 -8.55 -3.40
N VAL A 25 14.01 -9.27 -2.41
CA VAL A 25 12.63 -9.76 -2.37
C VAL A 25 12.11 -9.62 -0.95
N THR A 26 10.82 -9.26 -0.82
CA THR A 26 10.07 -9.28 0.44
C THR A 26 8.84 -10.14 0.23
N VAL A 27 8.62 -11.14 1.09
CA VAL A 27 7.46 -12.04 1.00
C VAL A 27 6.39 -11.59 1.98
N ILE A 28 5.19 -11.29 1.48
CA ILE A 28 4.01 -11.00 2.29
C ILE A 28 3.12 -12.25 2.28
N SER A 29 2.99 -12.93 3.42
CA SER A 29 2.25 -14.19 3.57
C SER A 29 1.29 -14.15 4.77
N GLY A 30 0.42 -15.17 4.89
CA GLY A 30 -0.60 -15.27 5.94
C GLY A 30 -1.95 -15.77 5.43
N ILE A 31 -2.94 -15.92 6.33
CA ILE A 31 -4.28 -16.40 5.99
C ILE A 31 -5.07 -15.44 5.09
N ASN A 32 -6.08 -15.95 4.39
CA ASN A 32 -6.95 -15.12 3.55
C ASN A 32 -7.77 -14.13 4.39
N GLY A 33 -8.08 -12.97 3.82
CA GLY A 33 -8.83 -11.91 4.52
C GLY A 33 -8.04 -11.10 5.55
N ILE A 34 -6.77 -11.42 5.84
CA ILE A 34 -5.97 -10.69 6.83
C ILE A 34 -5.44 -9.33 6.34
N GLY A 35 -5.61 -9.00 5.06
CA GLY A 35 -5.21 -7.72 4.48
C GLY A 35 -3.90 -7.72 3.69
N LYS A 36 -3.36 -8.87 3.28
CA LYS A 36 -2.14 -8.98 2.45
C LYS A 36 -2.21 -8.14 1.17
N SER A 37 -3.27 -8.34 0.38
CA SER A 37 -3.48 -7.57 -0.85
C SER A 37 -3.73 -6.09 -0.57
N SER A 38 -4.40 -5.76 0.54
CA SER A 38 -4.60 -4.36 0.95
C SER A 38 -3.30 -3.66 1.31
N LEU A 39 -2.38 -4.34 2.00
CA LEU A 39 -1.05 -3.82 2.28
C LEU A 39 -0.26 -3.61 0.99
N LEU A 40 -0.32 -4.56 0.05
CA LEU A 40 0.35 -4.43 -1.25
C LEU A 40 -0.23 -3.26 -2.07
N SER A 41 -1.56 -3.12 -2.11
CA SER A 41 -2.23 -1.98 -2.75
C SER A 41 -1.81 -0.65 -2.14
N LEU A 42 -1.73 -0.55 -0.81
CA LEU A 42 -1.24 0.66 -0.12
C LEU A 42 0.20 1.00 -0.48
N ILE A 43 1.07 -0.01 -0.55
CA ILE A 43 2.45 0.17 -1.01
C ILE A 43 2.42 0.70 -2.45
N SER A 44 1.69 0.06 -3.36
CA SER A 44 1.64 0.49 -4.76
C SER A 44 1.06 1.89 -4.97
N SER A 45 0.05 2.30 -4.19
CA SER A 45 -0.52 3.64 -4.28
C SER A 45 0.40 4.70 -3.68
N SER A 46 1.30 4.34 -2.77
CA SER A 46 2.29 5.25 -2.17
C SER A 46 3.64 5.25 -2.88
N THR A 47 3.96 4.19 -3.61
CA THR A 47 5.21 4.03 -4.36
C THR A 47 4.93 4.03 -5.85
N GLY A 48 5.13 5.18 -6.49
CA GLY A 48 5.07 5.33 -7.94
C GLY A 48 6.32 5.99 -8.49
N THR A 49 6.52 5.85 -9.80
CA THR A 49 7.46 6.68 -10.54
C THR A 49 6.68 7.77 -11.29
N SER A 50 7.34 8.88 -11.59
CA SER A 50 6.78 9.93 -12.46
C SER A 50 6.65 9.48 -13.91
N ASP A 51 7.12 8.27 -14.23
CA ASP A 51 7.08 7.72 -15.57
C ASP A 51 5.63 7.50 -15.99
N LYS A 52 5.39 7.76 -17.28
CA LYS A 52 4.08 7.60 -17.89
C LYS A 52 3.99 6.25 -18.58
N ARG A 53 2.83 5.63 -18.49
CA ARG A 53 2.43 4.47 -19.29
C ARG A 53 2.41 4.88 -20.77
N ILE A 54 2.39 3.89 -21.65
CA ILE A 54 2.24 4.09 -23.11
C ILE A 54 0.96 4.91 -23.43
N SER A 55 -0.05 4.89 -22.56
CA SER A 55 -1.27 5.69 -22.69
C SER A 55 -1.18 7.12 -22.12
N ASP A 56 0.03 7.61 -21.81
CA ASP A 56 0.31 8.92 -21.17
C ASP A 56 -0.27 9.10 -19.75
N SER A 57 -0.82 8.04 -19.14
CA SER A 57 -1.28 8.00 -17.75
C SER A 57 -0.13 7.66 -16.79
N LYS A 58 -0.19 8.08 -15.52
CA LYS A 58 0.84 7.74 -14.52
C LYS A 58 0.92 6.22 -14.31
N PHE A 59 2.12 5.69 -14.07
CA PHE A 59 2.25 4.29 -13.65
C PHE A 59 1.63 4.05 -12.27
N GLN A 60 1.67 5.06 -11.39
CA GLN A 60 1.09 5.03 -10.06
C GLN A 60 -0.44 5.02 -10.13
N PRO A 61 -1.11 3.97 -9.65
CA PRO A 61 -2.55 3.98 -9.43
C PRO A 61 -2.90 4.93 -8.29
N GLU A 62 -4.02 5.63 -8.41
CA GLU A 62 -4.52 6.50 -7.34
C GLU A 62 -5.07 5.63 -6.19
N PHE A 63 -5.02 6.14 -4.96
CA PHE A 63 -5.53 5.41 -3.80
C PHE A 63 -7.00 4.98 -3.98
N SER A 64 -7.80 5.84 -4.61
CA SER A 64 -9.20 5.58 -4.95
C SER A 64 -9.42 4.43 -5.94
N ASP A 65 -8.39 4.06 -6.71
CA ASP A 65 -8.48 2.94 -7.66
C ASP A 65 -8.53 1.59 -6.95
N TYR A 66 -7.95 1.52 -5.75
CA TYR A 66 -7.95 0.30 -4.93
C TYR A 66 -8.91 0.37 -3.74
N PHE A 67 -9.16 1.56 -3.21
CA PHE A 67 -9.90 1.72 -1.97
C PHE A 67 -11.11 2.62 -2.17
N LYS A 68 -12.29 2.04 -1.99
CA LYS A 68 -13.53 2.79 -1.81
C LYS A 68 -13.71 2.99 -0.31
N VAL A 69 -13.57 4.24 0.14
CA VAL A 69 -13.77 4.63 1.54
C VAL A 69 -15.20 5.13 1.67
N ASP A 70 -15.96 4.54 2.60
CA ASP A 70 -17.29 5.07 2.91
C ASP A 70 -17.14 6.40 3.67
N LYS A 71 -18.04 7.36 3.44
CA LYS A 71 -18.00 8.66 4.14
C LYS A 71 -18.14 8.48 5.67
N ASN A 72 -18.73 7.39 6.12
CA ASN A 72 -18.89 7.04 7.53
C ASN A 72 -17.78 6.12 8.06
N GLU A 73 -16.87 5.64 7.21
CA GLU A 73 -15.71 4.86 7.62
C GLU A 73 -14.74 5.79 8.35
N ARG A 74 -14.80 5.76 9.68
CA ARG A 74 -13.83 6.45 10.54
C ARG A 74 -12.56 5.60 10.54
N GLU A 75 -11.50 6.04 9.85
CA GLU A 75 -10.18 5.50 10.15
C GLU A 75 -9.92 5.69 11.65
N CYS A 76 -9.57 4.60 12.35
CA CYS A 76 -9.53 4.56 13.81
C CYS A 76 -8.85 5.81 14.39
N GLN A 77 -9.57 6.52 15.27
CA GLN A 77 -9.02 7.55 16.15
C GLN A 77 -7.91 6.97 17.03
#